data_AF-A0A7W1BLP6-F1
#
_entry.id   AF-A0A7W1BLP6-F1
#
_cell.length_a   1.000
_cell.length_b   1.000
_cell.length_c   1.000
_cell.angle_alpha   90.00
_cell.angle_beta   90.00
_cell.angle_gamma   90.00
#
_symmetry.space_group_name_H-M   'P 1'
#
loop_
_entity.id
_entity.type
_entity.pdbx_description
1 polymer ?
#
loop_
_entity_poly.entity_id
_entity_poly.type
_entity_poly.pdbx_seq_one_letter_code
_entity_poly.pdbx_strand_id
1 'polypeptide(L)'
;MTSPNRPFVARTAPANQAVIPAAQAPNIRGTVAFMSQVTRDGDWVMPQLFRAVAVMGSVTVDLTRARIAAGTSRIEVIACMGDVTVLLPPDVRVECVGDPIVGTFDLKRESASTASPDSPLVLISGTSVMSSVLVKVIDPNAPGWLEKIRARWSSTRK
;
A
#
# COMPACT_ATOMS: atom_id res chain seq x y z
N MET A 1 45.72 4.54 -45.63
CA MET A 1 45.35 4.63 -44.20
C MET A 1 43.91 4.20 -44.05
N THR A 2 43.70 3.14 -43.28
CA THR A 2 42.54 2.84 -42.42
C THR A 2 41.11 2.86 -42.99
N SER A 3 40.67 1.63 -43.24
CA SER A 3 39.49 0.98 -42.65
C SER A 3 38.10 1.13 -43.30
N PRO A 4 37.45 -0.01 -43.60
CA PRO A 4 36.10 -0.13 -44.11
C PRO A 4 35.08 -0.21 -42.96
N ASN A 5 33.82 0.17 -43.18
CA ASN A 5 32.73 -0.44 -42.44
C ASN A 5 31.37 -0.19 -43.10
N ARG A 6 30.76 -1.25 -43.64
CA ARG A 6 29.31 -1.32 -43.80
C ARG A 6 28.80 -2.27 -42.72
N PRO A 7 27.94 -1.83 -41.81
CA PRO A 7 27.03 -2.74 -41.14
C PRO A 7 25.63 -2.59 -41.73
N PHE A 8 25.23 -3.65 -42.44
CA PHE A 8 23.93 -4.31 -42.36
C PHE A 8 22.84 -3.57 -41.56
N VAL A 9 21.87 -2.98 -42.26
CA VAL A 9 20.60 -2.58 -41.64
C VAL A 9 19.81 -3.86 -41.38
N ALA A 10 19.83 -4.33 -40.14
CA ALA A 10 19.02 -5.45 -39.71
C ALA A 10 17.54 -5.07 -39.82
N ARG A 11 16.85 -5.82 -40.68
CA ARG A 11 15.41 -5.85 -40.94
C ARG A 11 14.62 -5.87 -39.62
N THR A 12 13.72 -4.91 -39.44
CA THR A 12 12.70 -4.91 -38.38
C THR A 12 11.81 -6.14 -38.55
N ALA A 13 11.77 -7.01 -37.54
CA ALA A 13 10.74 -8.03 -37.39
C ALA A 13 9.79 -7.60 -36.25
N PRO A 14 8.46 -7.72 -36.43
CA PRO A 14 7.50 -7.35 -35.40
C PRO A 14 7.35 -8.51 -34.42
N ALA A 15 7.54 -8.26 -33.13
CA ALA A 15 7.20 -9.23 -32.10
C ALA A 15 6.64 -8.51 -30.88
N ASN A 16 5.32 -8.70 -30.72
CA ASN A 16 4.58 -8.86 -29.48
C ASN A 16 4.98 -8.00 -28.26
N GLN A 17 3.99 -7.20 -27.83
CA GLN A 17 3.56 -7.11 -26.43
C GLN A 17 4.66 -7.40 -25.39
N ALA A 18 5.58 -6.47 -25.21
CA ALA A 18 6.54 -6.53 -24.13
C ALA A 18 6.58 -5.16 -23.46
N VAL A 19 6.04 -5.15 -22.24
CA VAL A 19 6.63 -4.47 -21.08
C VAL A 19 7.06 -3.03 -21.35
N ILE A 20 6.21 -2.09 -20.93
CA ILE A 20 6.59 -0.69 -20.82
C ILE A 20 7.92 -0.64 -20.03
N PRO A 21 8.97 0.04 -20.53
CA PRO A 21 10.25 0.15 -19.85
C PRO A 21 10.07 0.59 -18.39
N ALA A 22 10.84 -0.01 -17.47
CA ALA A 22 10.85 0.36 -16.04
C ALA A 22 11.07 1.86 -15.77
N ALA A 23 11.56 2.61 -16.78
CA ALA A 23 11.69 4.06 -16.77
C ALA A 23 10.36 4.85 -16.81
N GLN A 24 9.23 4.21 -17.13
CA GLN A 24 7.91 4.83 -17.23
C GLN A 24 6.91 4.33 -16.17
N ALA A 25 7.33 3.47 -15.25
CA ALA A 25 6.60 3.30 -14.00
C ALA A 25 6.69 4.64 -13.25
N PRO A 26 5.57 5.29 -12.88
CA PRO A 26 5.61 6.54 -12.13
C PRO A 26 6.38 6.28 -10.83
N ASN A 27 7.61 6.79 -10.78
CA ASN A 27 8.46 6.74 -9.60
C ASN A 27 7.75 7.58 -8.54
N ILE A 28 7.27 6.88 -7.51
CA ILE A 28 6.67 7.42 -6.28
C ILE A 28 5.34 8.15 -6.51
N ARG A 29 4.22 7.41 -6.38
CA ARG A 29 2.95 8.04 -6.02
C ARG A 29 2.93 8.19 -4.50
N GLY A 30 3.25 9.40 -4.03
CA GLY A 30 3.10 9.77 -2.63
C GLY A 30 1.75 10.41 -2.35
N THR A 31 1.30 10.36 -1.10
CA THR A 31 0.16 11.13 -0.59
C THR A 31 0.64 11.93 0.61
N VAL A 32 0.33 13.22 0.63
CA VAL A 32 0.65 14.10 1.75
C VAL A 32 -0.64 14.74 2.24
N ALA A 33 -0.91 14.60 3.54
CA ALA A 33 -1.94 15.34 4.25
C ALA A 33 -1.26 16.34 5.20
N PHE A 34 -1.61 17.61 5.10
CA PHE A 34 -1.13 18.67 5.99
C PHE A 34 -2.34 19.43 6.51
N MET A 35 -2.65 19.28 7.80
CA MET A 35 -3.88 19.82 8.40
C MET A 35 -5.16 19.41 7.64
N SER A 36 -5.12 18.24 7.01
CA SER A 36 -6.17 17.74 6.14
C SER A 36 -6.36 16.24 6.32
N GLN A 37 -7.44 15.72 5.78
CA GLN A 37 -7.68 14.29 5.70
C GLN A 37 -7.55 13.85 4.23
N VAL A 38 -6.77 12.81 3.98
CA VAL A 38 -6.67 12.20 2.66
C VAL A 38 -7.03 10.72 2.74
N THR A 39 -8.06 10.34 1.99
CA THR A 39 -8.43 8.94 1.79
C THR A 39 -8.03 8.51 0.39
N ARG A 40 -7.38 7.36 0.29
CA ARG A 40 -7.08 6.68 -0.97
C ARG A 40 -7.79 5.34 -0.98
N ASP A 41 -8.93 5.30 -1.66
CA ASP A 41 -9.71 4.10 -1.91
C ASP A 41 -9.91 3.87 -3.43
N GLY A 42 -10.32 2.66 -3.82
CA GLY A 42 -10.68 2.31 -5.20
C GLY A 42 -9.79 1.26 -5.87
N ASP A 43 -10.03 1.02 -7.18
CA ASP A 43 -9.25 0.10 -8.03
C ASP A 43 -8.00 0.82 -8.55
N TRP A 44 -7.03 1.02 -7.66
CA TRP A 44 -5.74 1.58 -8.02
C TRP A 44 -4.65 0.51 -7.98
N VAL A 45 -3.64 0.66 -8.84
CA VAL A 45 -2.48 -0.25 -8.86
C VAL A 45 -1.43 0.29 -7.90
N MET A 46 -1.06 -0.51 -6.90
CA MET A 46 -0.05 -0.10 -5.93
C MET A 46 1.34 -0.10 -6.60
N PRO A 47 2.09 1.02 -6.57
CA PRO A 47 3.45 1.06 -7.07
C PRO A 47 4.37 0.26 -6.13
N GLN A 48 5.55 -0.12 -6.62
CA GLN A 48 6.54 -0.81 -5.79
C GLN A 48 7.04 0.04 -4.60
N LEU A 49 6.94 1.37 -4.70
CA LEU A 49 7.22 2.30 -3.60
C LEU A 49 6.09 3.33 -3.49
N PHE A 50 5.40 3.32 -2.36
CA PHE A 50 4.34 4.27 -2.01
C PHE A 50 4.72 5.02 -0.75
N ARG A 51 4.56 6.35 -0.73
CA ARG A 51 4.88 7.17 0.45
C ARG A 51 3.63 7.85 0.99
N ALA A 52 3.28 7.60 2.24
CA ALA A 52 2.16 8.23 2.94
C ALA A 52 2.71 9.16 4.02
N VAL A 53 2.47 10.46 3.90
CA VAL A 53 2.89 11.46 4.87
C VAL A 53 1.66 12.14 5.46
N ALA A 54 1.50 12.08 6.78
CA ALA A 54 0.47 12.79 7.52
C ALA A 54 1.13 13.78 8.49
N VAL A 55 0.81 15.06 8.37
CA VAL A 55 1.27 16.12 9.28
C VAL A 55 0.05 16.86 9.80
N MET A 56 -0.20 16.83 11.11
CA MET A 56 -1.36 17.47 11.72
C MET A 56 -2.71 17.06 11.10
N GLY A 57 -2.82 15.83 10.62
CA GLY A 57 -3.97 15.36 9.85
C GLY A 57 -4.06 13.84 9.80
N SER A 58 -4.89 13.33 8.89
CA SER A 58 -5.15 11.89 8.79
C SER A 58 -4.94 11.37 7.36
N VAL A 59 -4.33 10.20 7.23
CA VAL A 59 -4.18 9.51 5.94
C VAL A 59 -4.74 8.10 6.05
N THR A 60 -5.72 7.79 5.21
CA THR A 60 -6.25 6.43 5.06
C THR A 60 -5.87 5.87 3.70
N VAL A 61 -5.12 4.77 3.71
CA VAL A 61 -4.72 4.04 2.51
C VAL A 61 -5.47 2.72 2.50
N ASP A 62 -6.46 2.60 1.61
CA ASP A 62 -7.22 1.37 1.43
C ASP A 62 -6.67 0.57 0.24
N LEU A 63 -6.06 -0.57 0.56
CA LEU A 63 -5.53 -1.52 -0.42
C LEU A 63 -6.44 -2.73 -0.61
N THR A 64 -7.58 -2.80 0.07
CA THR A 64 -8.50 -3.94 -0.02
C THR A 64 -9.07 -4.15 -1.41
N ARG A 65 -9.23 -3.04 -2.17
CA ARG A 65 -9.63 -3.03 -3.58
C ARG A 65 -8.48 -2.73 -4.54
N ALA A 66 -7.27 -2.53 -4.02
CA ALA A 66 -6.12 -2.18 -4.82
C ALA A 66 -5.46 -3.43 -5.42
N ARG A 67 -4.92 -3.29 -6.64
CA ARG A 67 -4.14 -4.35 -7.30
C ARG A 67 -2.69 -4.23 -6.86
N ILE A 68 -2.23 -5.18 -6.05
CA ILE A 68 -0.84 -5.27 -5.61
C ILE A 68 -0.05 -6.04 -6.67
N ALA A 69 1.03 -5.46 -7.17
CA ALA A 69 1.88 -6.12 -8.15
C ALA A 69 2.57 -7.36 -7.54
N ALA A 70 2.80 -8.38 -8.36
CA ALA A 70 3.54 -9.56 -7.94
C ALA A 70 4.98 -9.16 -7.50
N GLY A 71 5.41 -9.69 -6.35
CA GLY A 71 6.72 -9.41 -5.76
C GLY A 71 6.64 -8.67 -4.42
N THR A 72 7.57 -7.72 -4.21
CA THR A 72 7.70 -6.93 -2.99
C THR A 72 7.29 -5.48 -3.25
N SER A 73 6.34 -4.98 -2.47
CA SER A 73 5.93 -3.57 -2.50
C SER A 73 6.23 -2.91 -1.17
N ARG A 74 6.74 -1.67 -1.20
CA ARG A 74 7.13 -0.93 0.00
C ARG A 74 6.21 0.27 0.21
N ILE A 75 5.74 0.42 1.44
CA ILE A 75 4.95 1.55 1.91
C ILE A 75 5.77 2.29 2.95
N GLU A 76 6.16 3.53 2.66
CA GLU A 76 6.84 4.42 3.58
C GLU A 76 5.83 5.33 4.27
N VAL A 77 5.67 5.19 5.58
CA VAL A 77 4.74 5.98 6.39
C VAL A 77 5.51 6.98 7.24
N ILE A 78 5.17 8.26 7.11
CA ILE A 78 5.66 9.32 8.00
C ILE A 78 4.44 9.98 8.62
N ALA A 79 4.21 9.74 9.90
CA ALA A 79 3.11 10.34 10.64
C ALA A 79 3.67 11.34 11.66
N CYS A 80 3.19 12.57 11.64
CA CYS A 80 3.55 13.62 12.57
C CYS A 80 2.28 14.29 13.08
N MET A 81 2.02 14.16 14.38
CA MET A 81 0.90 14.82 15.06
C MET A 81 -0.47 14.52 14.43
N GLY A 82 -0.75 13.25 14.14
CA GLY A 82 -1.94 12.83 13.38
C GLY A 82 -2.17 11.32 13.41
N ASP A 83 -2.92 10.80 12.43
CA ASP A 83 -3.16 9.37 12.30
C ASP A 83 -2.92 8.85 10.87
N VAL A 84 -2.44 7.62 10.77
CA VAL A 84 -2.30 6.92 9.49
C VAL A 84 -2.91 5.54 9.61
N THR A 85 -3.89 5.25 8.76
CA THR A 85 -4.53 3.94 8.69
C THR A 85 -4.20 3.29 7.35
N VAL A 86 -3.62 2.09 7.37
CA VAL A 86 -3.35 1.28 6.18
C VAL A 86 -4.20 0.01 6.23
N LEU A 87 -5.09 -0.17 5.26
CA LEU A 87 -5.93 -1.36 5.14
C LEU A 87 -5.38 -2.26 4.05
N LEU A 88 -5.21 -3.54 4.36
CA LEU A 88 -4.65 -4.55 3.47
C LEU A 88 -5.61 -5.72 3.30
N PRO A 89 -5.67 -6.33 2.10
CA PRO A 89 -6.43 -7.56 1.89
C PRO A 89 -5.75 -8.75 2.59
N PRO A 90 -6.46 -9.86 2.87
CA PRO A 90 -5.92 -11.01 3.60
C PRO A 90 -4.91 -11.82 2.77
N ASP A 91 -4.98 -11.72 1.45
CA ASP A 91 -4.20 -12.50 0.49
C ASP A 91 -2.74 -12.03 0.36
N VAL A 92 -2.32 -11.02 1.13
CA VAL A 92 -0.95 -10.48 1.07
C VAL A 92 -0.18 -10.69 2.36
N ARG A 93 1.13 -10.92 2.21
CA ARG A 93 2.05 -10.99 3.33
C ARG A 93 2.40 -9.56 3.73
N VAL A 94 2.36 -9.29 5.03
CA VAL A 94 2.60 -7.95 5.56
C VAL A 94 3.74 -8.04 6.57
N GLU A 95 4.75 -7.22 6.37
CA GLU A 95 5.85 -7.04 7.30
C GLU A 95 5.90 -5.56 7.68
N CYS A 96 5.87 -5.29 8.97
CA CYS A 96 5.85 -3.93 9.49
C CYS A 96 7.15 -3.64 10.25
N VAL A 97 7.84 -2.58 9.82
CA VAL A 97 9.06 -2.05 10.44
C VAL A 97 8.81 -0.58 10.76
N GLY A 98 8.29 -0.32 11.94
CA GLY A 98 7.93 1.02 12.37
C GLY A 98 8.67 1.43 13.64
N ASP A 99 9.23 2.63 13.64
CA ASP A 99 9.85 3.24 14.82
C ASP A 99 8.96 4.37 15.36
N PRO A 100 8.08 4.10 16.34
CA PRO A 100 7.31 5.15 16.98
C PRO A 100 8.18 5.91 17.98
N ILE A 101 8.43 7.20 17.72
CA ILE A 101 9.14 8.08 18.66
C ILE A 101 8.17 8.52 19.77
N VAL A 102 6.98 8.98 19.39
CA VAL A 102 5.89 9.32 20.32
C VAL A 102 4.57 8.89 19.69
N GLY A 103 3.73 8.18 20.43
CA GLY A 103 2.45 7.65 19.94
C GLY A 103 2.46 6.12 19.79
N THR A 104 1.72 5.58 18.83
CA THR A 104 1.58 4.12 18.66
C THR A 104 1.79 3.68 17.20
N PHE A 105 2.35 2.49 17.03
CA PHE A 105 2.45 1.80 15.75
C PHE A 105 1.92 0.38 15.93
N ASP A 106 0.70 0.12 15.44
CA ASP A 106 -0.03 -1.12 15.67
C ASP A 106 -0.25 -1.88 14.36
N LEU A 107 0.07 -3.18 14.35
CA LEU A 107 -0.32 -4.12 13.30
C LEU A 107 -1.43 -5.04 13.83
N LYS A 108 -2.64 -4.91 13.28
CA LYS A 108 -3.79 -5.76 13.60
C LYS A 108 -4.11 -6.67 12.41
N ARG A 109 -4.02 -7.98 12.63
CA ARG A 109 -4.46 -8.98 11.66
C ARG A 109 -5.82 -9.51 12.09
N GLU A 110 -6.88 -9.07 11.41
CA GLU A 110 -8.27 -9.48 11.72
C GLU A 110 -8.78 -10.61 10.79
N SER A 111 -7.92 -11.16 9.92
CA SER A 111 -8.26 -12.33 9.08
C SER A 111 -7.59 -13.61 9.60
N ALA A 112 -8.38 -14.69 9.63
CA ALA A 112 -7.91 -16.05 9.92
C ALA A 112 -7.13 -16.65 8.73
N SER A 113 -7.24 -16.06 7.54
CA SER A 113 -6.51 -16.49 6.35
C SER A 113 -5.04 -16.09 6.48
N THR A 114 -4.17 -17.10 6.44
CA THR A 114 -2.72 -16.90 6.34
C THR A 114 -2.40 -16.72 4.87
N ALA A 115 -1.78 -15.58 4.51
CA ALA A 115 -1.35 -15.33 3.15
C ALA A 115 -0.40 -16.45 2.70
N SER A 116 -0.60 -16.96 1.49
CA SER A 116 0.20 -18.04 0.93
C SER A 116 1.68 -17.63 0.86
N PRO A 117 2.64 -18.58 0.90
CA PRO A 117 4.07 -18.26 0.76
C PRO A 117 4.40 -17.52 -0.54
N ASP A 118 3.67 -17.81 -1.62
CA ASP A 118 3.79 -17.17 -2.93
C ASP A 118 2.99 -15.85 -3.05
N SER A 119 2.30 -15.43 -1.98
CA SER A 119 1.59 -14.16 -1.96
C SER A 119 2.55 -12.97 -1.99
N PRO A 120 2.16 -11.86 -2.64
CA PRO A 120 2.97 -10.66 -2.68
C PRO A 120 3.25 -10.14 -1.27
N LEU A 121 4.47 -9.64 -1.07
CA LEU A 121 4.95 -9.11 0.19
C LEU A 121 4.79 -7.58 0.21
N VAL A 122 4.12 -7.08 1.22
CA VAL A 122 4.00 -5.65 1.51
C VAL A 122 4.86 -5.32 2.72
N LEU A 123 5.96 -4.61 2.46
CA LEU A 123 6.84 -4.05 3.49
C LEU A 123 6.33 -2.66 3.88
N ILE A 124 5.94 -2.49 5.12
CA ILE A 124 5.51 -1.20 5.65
C ILE A 124 6.61 -0.70 6.54
N SER A 125 7.30 0.35 6.11
CA SER A 125 8.34 1.02 6.89
C SER A 125 7.90 2.41 7.29
N GLY A 126 8.20 2.87 8.51
CA GLY A 126 7.81 4.23 8.84
C GLY A 126 8.26 4.75 10.20
N THR A 127 8.13 6.05 10.37
CA THR A 127 8.38 6.73 11.63
C THR A 127 7.14 7.50 12.03
N SER A 128 6.77 7.41 13.30
CA SER A 128 5.60 8.10 13.84
C SER A 128 6.01 9.00 15.00
N VAL A 129 5.67 10.28 14.92
CA VAL A 129 6.01 11.31 15.92
C VAL A 129 4.72 11.97 16.39
N MET A 130 4.37 11.77 17.67
CA MET A 130 3.14 12.22 18.31
C MET A 130 1.88 11.79 17.55
N SER A 131 1.87 10.57 17.02
CA SER A 131 0.84 10.11 16.09
C SER A 131 0.50 8.64 16.27
N SER A 132 -0.62 8.19 15.72
CA SER A 132 -1.03 6.78 15.74
C SER A 132 -1.00 6.19 14.34
N VAL A 133 -0.20 5.14 14.11
CA VAL A 133 -0.17 4.39 12.87
C VAL A 133 -0.83 3.04 13.08
N LEU A 134 -1.85 2.75 12.28
CA LEU A 134 -2.65 1.54 12.39
C LEU A 134 -2.63 0.79 11.06
N VAL A 135 -1.99 -0.36 11.05
CA VAL A 135 -2.02 -1.29 9.92
C VAL A 135 -3.05 -2.36 10.22
N LYS A 136 -4.03 -2.54 9.34
CA LYS A 136 -5.09 -3.53 9.47
C LYS A 136 -5.14 -4.43 8.25
N VAL A 137 -5.07 -5.74 8.49
CA VAL A 137 -5.39 -6.75 7.49
C VAL A 137 -6.87 -7.10 7.66
N ILE A 138 -7.69 -6.68 6.71
CA ILE A 138 -9.15 -6.83 6.73
C ILE A 138 -9.56 -7.79 5.63
N ASP A 139 -10.40 -8.76 5.99
CA ASP A 139 -11.06 -9.62 5.02
C ASP A 139 -12.22 -8.85 4.34
N PRO A 140 -12.33 -8.82 3.00
CA PRO A 140 -13.46 -8.17 2.33
C PRO A 140 -14.83 -8.73 2.71
N ASN A 141 -14.89 -9.93 3.33
CA ASN A 141 -16.11 -10.51 3.87
C ASN A 141 -16.32 -10.22 5.38
N ALA A 142 -15.44 -9.44 6.01
CA ALA A 142 -15.61 -9.03 7.40
C ALA A 142 -16.69 -7.94 7.49
N PRO A 143 -17.69 -8.08 8.38
CA PRO A 143 -18.75 -7.10 8.53
C PRO A 143 -18.16 -5.74 8.90
N GLY A 144 -18.61 -4.70 8.19
CA GLY A 144 -18.11 -3.35 8.36
C GLY A 144 -18.28 -2.86 9.80
N TRP A 145 -17.47 -1.89 10.23
CA TRP A 145 -17.55 -1.34 11.60
C TRP A 145 -18.96 -0.81 11.95
N LEU A 146 -19.72 -0.33 10.95
CA LEU A 146 -21.12 0.08 11.07
C LEU A 146 -22.07 -1.10 11.36
N GLU A 147 -21.82 -2.28 10.80
CA GLU A 147 -22.58 -3.50 11.10
C GLU A 147 -22.26 -4.00 12.50
N LYS A 148 -20.99 -3.95 12.92
CA LYS A 148 -20.59 -4.27 14.31
C LYS A 148 -21.27 -3.33 15.31
N ILE A 149 -21.36 -2.05 15.01
CA ILE A 149 -22.07 -1.07 15.85
C ILE A 149 -23.57 -1.38 15.87
N ARG A 150 -24.22 -1.56 14.71
CA ARG A 150 -25.65 -1.92 14.63
C ARG A 150 -25.98 -3.20 15.41
N ALA A 151 -25.14 -4.23 15.29
CA ALA A 151 -25.28 -5.48 16.05
C ALA A 151 -25.24 -5.22 17.57
N ARG A 152 -24.32 -4.36 18.03
CA ARG A 152 -24.19 -3.99 19.45
C ARG A 152 -25.39 -3.21 19.99
N TRP A 153 -26.05 -2.38 19.16
CA TRP A 153 -27.28 -1.68 19.56
C TRP A 153 -28.51 -2.59 19.55
N SER A 154 -28.50 -3.65 18.74
CA SER A 154 -29.60 -4.64 18.74
C SER A 154 -29.58 -5.56 19.96
N SER A 155 -28.41 -5.82 20.57
CA SER A 155 -28.31 -6.62 21.79
C SER A 155 -28.72 -5.89 23.07
N THR A 156 -28.81 -4.55 23.05
CA THR A 156 -29.20 -3.72 24.20
C THR A 156 -30.70 -3.42 24.26
N ARG A 157 -31.48 -3.87 23.27
CA ARG A 157 -32.96 -3.72 23.22
C ARG A 157 -33.72 -5.04 23.40
N LYS A 158 -33.18 -5.95 24.20
CA LYS A 158 -33.93 -7.08 24.77
C LYS A 158 -33.85 -7.06 26.28
#